data_AF-A0A2K0T573-F1
#
_entry.id   AF-A0A2K0T573-F1
#
_cell.length_a   1.000
_cell.length_b   1.000
_cell.length_c   1.000
_cell.angle_alpha   90.00
_cell.angle_beta   90.00
_cell.angle_gamma   90.00
#
_symmetry.space_group_name_H-M   'P 1'
#
loop_
_entity.id
_entity.type
_entity.pdbx_description
1 polymer ?
#
loop_
_entity_poly.entity_id
_entity_poly.type
_entity_poly.pdbx_seq_one_letter_code
_entity_poly.pdbx_strand_id
1 'polypeptide(L)'
;MAYIKPSQREEFEIAIICGLPLEFNAVSLLLDEYWDEDGDDFGRSPGDVNHYTTGRIGRYNVVLALLSHMGKVHTASAAASIRSSYGGIRLALLVGICGGAPRAVNGEDDEILLGDVIISKTVVQYDFGRLYPDKFVRKNTFEGNLGIPNKDIRNLLITFETDIGLERLQRRTAYFLKQLQANATGRKRQDRYSYPGTAEDKLFKAIYRHKHHIPCTCICRDCNSVSDPVCGEALDSSCEEIGCDSIYLEPREQLEAKRRLEQDRSDKAQEPTVHVGSIASGDIVMRSADERDRIAKKEGVIAFEMEGAGIWEELPCIVIKGISDYADCHKNKRWQNFAAATAASTLKAILERYIQTDKISKESMDPLGRELITQGASRYCCEVRGEDVTQGNELQISSSQSSRHCIVQEGSYFEGVIQAAGSVAQGNKISI
;
A
#
# COMPACT_ATOMS: atom_id res chain seq x y z
N MET A 1 -0.45 24.56 11.06
CA MET A 1 -1.86 24.54 10.63
C MET A 1 -2.51 23.36 11.34
N ALA A 2 -3.65 23.56 12.00
CA ALA A 2 -4.41 22.44 12.57
C ALA A 2 -5.09 21.70 11.41
N TYR A 3 -4.98 20.37 11.38
CA TYR A 3 -5.70 19.55 10.41
C TYR A 3 -7.17 19.43 10.82
N ILE A 4 -8.08 19.52 9.85
CA ILE A 4 -9.51 19.45 10.10
C ILE A 4 -9.94 17.99 9.98
N LYS A 5 -10.58 17.46 11.03
CA LYS A 5 -11.19 16.12 11.03
C LYS A 5 -12.20 16.03 9.87
N PRO A 6 -12.18 14.95 9.05
CA PRO A 6 -13.13 14.80 7.96
C PRO A 6 -14.57 14.72 8.49
N SER A 7 -15.52 15.24 7.71
CA SER A 7 -16.94 15.29 8.07
C SER A 7 -17.74 14.12 7.51
N GLN A 8 -17.24 13.46 6.47
CA GLN A 8 -17.92 12.38 5.76
C GLN A 8 -16.92 11.34 5.23
N ARG A 9 -17.41 10.12 4.94
CA ARG A 9 -16.59 8.97 4.52
C ARG A 9 -15.93 9.16 3.16
N GLU A 10 -16.47 10.02 2.31
CA GLU A 10 -15.95 10.35 0.98
C GLU A 10 -14.67 11.21 1.05
N GLU A 11 -14.30 11.71 2.24
CA GLU A 11 -13.07 12.47 2.45
C GLU A 11 -11.86 11.59 2.79
N PHE A 12 -12.04 10.26 2.86
CA PHE A 12 -10.98 9.27 3.03
C PHE A 12 -10.50 8.82 1.66
N GLU A 13 -9.22 9.00 1.40
CA GLU A 13 -8.61 8.73 0.08
C GLU A 13 -7.76 7.46 0.10
N ILE A 14 -7.31 7.04 1.28
CA ILE A 14 -6.40 5.91 1.47
C ILE A 14 -7.04 4.85 2.34
N ALA A 15 -7.08 3.62 1.84
CA ALA A 15 -7.43 2.45 2.63
C ALA A 15 -6.16 1.70 2.99
N ILE A 16 -6.05 1.22 4.22
CA ILE A 16 -4.94 0.38 4.67
C ILE A 16 -5.54 -0.92 5.19
N ILE A 17 -5.08 -2.05 4.68
CA ILE A 17 -5.56 -3.37 5.08
C ILE A 17 -4.38 -4.17 5.63
N CYS A 18 -4.55 -4.72 6.83
CA CYS A 18 -3.56 -5.59 7.48
C CYS A 18 -4.16 -6.99 7.70
N GLY A 19 -3.37 -8.04 7.50
CA GLY A 19 -3.80 -9.43 7.68
C GLY A 19 -3.68 -9.92 9.11
N LEU A 20 -2.74 -9.38 9.89
CA LEU A 20 -2.43 -9.81 11.25
C LEU A 20 -2.48 -8.66 12.26
N PRO A 21 -2.84 -8.94 13.53
CA PRO A 21 -2.83 -7.93 14.58
C PRO A 21 -1.47 -7.24 14.78
N LEU A 22 -0.35 -7.94 14.58
CA LEU A 22 0.98 -7.34 14.70
C LEU A 22 1.25 -6.30 13.60
N GLU A 23 0.71 -6.50 12.40
CA GLU A 23 0.84 -5.60 11.25
C GLU A 23 -0.01 -4.36 11.47
N PHE A 24 -1.26 -4.56 11.88
CA PHE A 24 -2.17 -3.48 12.29
C PHE A 24 -1.52 -2.61 13.38
N ASN A 25 -0.99 -3.24 14.44
CA ASN A 25 -0.32 -2.52 15.52
C ASN A 25 0.88 -1.69 15.05
N ALA A 26 1.64 -2.16 14.06
CA ALA A 26 2.76 -1.41 13.50
C ALA A 26 2.28 -0.17 12.73
N VAL A 27 1.24 -0.33 11.90
CA VAL A 27 0.64 0.79 11.15
C VAL A 27 0.02 1.82 12.09
N SER A 28 -0.74 1.39 13.11
CA SER A 28 -1.39 2.31 14.05
C SER A 28 -0.39 3.20 14.81
N LEU A 29 0.84 2.75 15.03
CA LEU A 29 1.89 3.55 15.67
C LEU A 29 2.43 4.68 14.79
N LEU A 30 2.10 4.68 13.50
CA LEU A 30 2.52 5.70 12.53
C LEU A 30 1.38 6.63 12.10
N LEU A 31 0.15 6.45 12.62
CA LEU A 31 -0.92 7.43 12.52
C LEU A 31 -0.49 8.73 13.21
N ASP A 32 -0.67 9.85 12.53
CA ASP A 32 -0.41 11.18 13.10
C ASP A 32 -1.53 11.58 14.06
N GLU A 33 -2.77 11.28 13.69
CA GLU A 33 -4.00 11.56 14.44
C GLU A 33 -4.98 10.39 14.28
N TYR A 34 -5.77 10.15 15.31
CA TYR A 34 -6.91 9.23 15.30
C TYR A 34 -8.18 10.06 15.19
N TRP A 35 -9.08 9.65 14.30
CA TRP A 35 -10.38 10.31 14.14
C TRP A 35 -11.48 9.64 14.95
N ASP A 36 -11.22 8.44 15.47
CA ASP A 36 -12.16 7.58 16.18
C ASP A 36 -11.77 7.33 17.64
N GLU A 37 -10.85 8.12 18.21
CA GLU A 37 -10.36 7.94 19.58
C GLU A 37 -11.50 8.02 20.62
N ASP A 38 -12.46 8.91 20.39
CA ASP A 38 -13.65 9.10 21.24
C ASP A 38 -14.89 8.32 20.73
N GLY A 39 -14.74 7.47 19.72
CA GLY A 39 -15.82 6.70 19.10
C GLY A 39 -15.88 6.84 17.57
N ASP A 40 -16.57 5.90 16.92
CA ASP A 40 -16.74 5.89 15.47
C ASP A 40 -17.89 6.81 15.02
N ASP A 41 -17.54 7.98 14.48
CA ASP A 41 -18.48 8.95 13.91
C ASP A 41 -18.83 8.67 12.44
N PHE A 42 -18.09 7.79 11.77
CA PHE A 42 -18.22 7.57 10.32
C PHE A 42 -19.10 6.37 9.99
N GLY A 43 -19.03 5.32 10.80
CA GLY A 43 -19.78 4.09 10.60
C GLY A 43 -19.42 3.39 9.28
N ARG A 44 -20.35 2.57 8.79
CA ARG A 44 -20.18 1.74 7.60
C ARG A 44 -21.49 1.54 6.85
N SER A 45 -21.41 1.17 5.58
CA SER A 45 -22.58 0.97 4.73
C SER A 45 -23.34 -0.30 5.13
N PRO A 46 -24.66 -0.40 4.88
CA PRO A 46 -25.42 -1.61 5.19
C PRO A 46 -24.79 -2.86 4.56
N GLY A 47 -24.63 -3.92 5.35
CA GLY A 47 -24.00 -5.18 4.92
C GLY A 47 -22.48 -5.23 5.09
N ASP A 48 -21.83 -4.09 5.34
CA ASP A 48 -20.43 -4.07 5.75
C ASP A 48 -20.31 -4.54 7.21
N VAL A 49 -19.44 -5.53 7.43
CA VAL A 49 -19.17 -6.12 8.75
C VAL A 49 -17.75 -5.83 9.24
N ASN A 50 -16.94 -5.10 8.48
CA ASN A 50 -15.57 -4.76 8.87
C ASN A 50 -15.56 -3.75 10.01
N HIS A 51 -14.57 -3.90 10.90
CA HIS A 51 -14.25 -2.88 11.89
C HIS A 51 -13.15 -1.98 11.34
N TYR A 52 -13.37 -0.67 11.42
CA TYR A 52 -12.46 0.32 10.91
C TYR A 52 -11.82 1.11 12.04
N THR A 53 -10.55 1.45 11.83
CA THR A 53 -9.90 2.53 12.54
C THR A 53 -9.69 3.69 11.58
N THR A 54 -10.06 4.90 11.99
CA THR A 54 -9.93 6.09 11.12
C THR A 54 -8.87 7.04 11.66
N GLY A 55 -8.09 7.65 10.78
CA GLY A 55 -7.05 8.56 11.21
C GLY A 55 -6.40 9.34 10.08
N ARG A 56 -5.25 9.93 10.37
CA ARG A 56 -4.47 10.71 9.42
C ARG A 56 -3.04 10.18 9.30
N ILE A 57 -2.52 10.14 8.07
CA ILE A 57 -1.09 9.97 7.80
C ILE A 57 -0.67 11.05 6.81
N GLY A 58 0.20 11.97 7.26
CA GLY A 58 0.61 13.12 6.48
C GLY A 58 -0.61 13.95 6.08
N ARG A 59 -0.81 14.12 4.77
CA ARG A 59 -1.94 14.89 4.22
C ARG A 59 -3.21 14.08 3.96
N TYR A 60 -3.19 12.77 4.22
CA TYR A 60 -4.27 11.86 3.85
C TYR A 60 -5.09 11.45 5.06
N ASN A 61 -6.41 11.47 4.90
CA ASN A 61 -7.33 10.73 5.76
C ASN A 61 -7.28 9.26 5.35
N VAL A 62 -7.02 8.39 6.32
CA VAL A 62 -6.84 6.96 6.13
C VAL A 62 -7.93 6.19 6.87
N VAL A 63 -8.43 5.13 6.24
CA VAL A 63 -9.24 4.10 6.90
C VAL A 63 -8.40 2.82 6.99
N LEU A 64 -8.26 2.27 8.18
CA LEU A 64 -7.48 1.08 8.50
C LEU A 64 -8.43 -0.07 8.83
N ALA A 65 -8.22 -1.24 8.22
CA ALA A 65 -8.97 -2.46 8.49
C ALA A 65 -8.02 -3.60 8.86
N LEU A 66 -8.39 -4.37 9.88
CA LEU A 66 -7.77 -5.66 10.21
C LEU A 66 -8.67 -6.78 9.68
N LEU A 67 -8.10 -7.69 8.90
CA LEU A 67 -8.82 -8.87 8.44
C LEU A 67 -9.14 -9.82 9.61
N SER A 68 -10.31 -10.47 9.57
CA SER A 68 -10.68 -11.49 10.55
C SER A 68 -9.85 -12.77 10.40
N HIS A 69 -9.49 -13.10 9.17
CA HIS A 69 -8.64 -14.23 8.80
C HIS A 69 -7.75 -13.86 7.60
N MET A 70 -6.59 -14.49 7.51
CA MET A 70 -5.69 -14.39 6.36
C MET A 70 -6.31 -15.03 5.12
N GLY A 71 -5.78 -14.68 3.94
CA GLY A 71 -6.17 -15.28 2.66
C GLY A 71 -6.94 -14.34 1.74
N LYS A 72 -6.91 -14.66 0.44
CA LYS A 72 -7.43 -13.81 -0.65
C LYS A 72 -8.91 -13.49 -0.50
N VAL A 73 -9.73 -14.46 -0.07
CA VAL A 73 -11.19 -14.31 0.05
C VAL A 73 -11.56 -13.24 1.06
N HIS A 74 -10.93 -13.26 2.24
CA HIS A 74 -11.20 -12.29 3.30
C HIS A 74 -10.73 -10.89 2.90
N THR A 75 -9.56 -10.81 2.25
CA THR A 75 -9.04 -9.55 1.72
C THR A 75 -9.97 -8.95 0.66
N ALA A 76 -10.43 -9.76 -0.31
CA ALA A 76 -11.35 -9.31 -1.35
C ALA A 76 -12.67 -8.82 -0.76
N SER A 77 -13.26 -9.58 0.16
CA SER A 77 -14.49 -9.19 0.84
C SER A 77 -14.32 -7.88 1.63
N ALA A 78 -13.18 -7.72 2.33
CA ALA A 78 -12.91 -6.49 3.07
C ALA A 78 -12.76 -5.29 2.14
N ALA A 79 -12.01 -5.45 1.04
CA ALA A 79 -11.80 -4.42 0.03
C ALA A 79 -13.11 -4.00 -0.66
N ALA A 80 -13.96 -4.95 -1.03
CA ALA A 80 -15.28 -4.69 -1.61
C ALA A 80 -16.17 -3.87 -0.65
N SER A 81 -16.17 -4.23 0.63
CA SER A 81 -16.89 -3.49 1.67
C SER A 81 -16.33 -2.09 1.88
N ILE A 82 -15.00 -1.92 1.93
CA ILE A 82 -14.36 -0.60 2.02
C ILE A 82 -14.76 0.27 0.83
N ARG A 83 -14.73 -0.27 -0.39
CA ARG A 83 -15.18 0.44 -1.59
C ARG A 83 -16.63 0.93 -1.49
N SER A 84 -17.50 0.14 -0.85
CA SER A 84 -18.91 0.50 -0.63
C SER A 84 -19.13 1.47 0.54
N SER A 85 -18.24 1.47 1.53
CA SER A 85 -18.37 2.30 2.75
C SER A 85 -17.66 3.63 2.61
N TYR A 86 -16.50 3.66 1.98
CA TYR A 86 -15.65 4.83 1.80
C TYR A 86 -15.50 5.09 0.30
N GLY A 87 -16.49 5.75 -0.30
CA GLY A 87 -16.52 6.00 -1.74
C GLY A 87 -15.41 6.93 -2.27
N GLY A 88 -14.66 7.58 -1.37
CA GLY A 88 -13.54 8.47 -1.70
C GLY A 88 -12.20 7.76 -1.91
N ILE A 89 -12.10 6.44 -1.69
CA ILE A 89 -10.84 5.71 -1.75
C ILE A 89 -10.26 5.71 -3.17
N ARG A 90 -8.99 6.11 -3.27
CA ARG A 90 -8.22 6.19 -4.53
C ARG A 90 -7.05 5.22 -4.56
N LEU A 91 -6.53 4.88 -3.39
CA LEU A 91 -5.42 3.96 -3.22
C LEU A 91 -5.67 3.10 -1.97
N ALA A 92 -5.55 1.79 -2.14
CA ALA A 92 -5.51 0.84 -1.05
C ALA A 92 -4.07 0.32 -0.84
N LEU A 93 -3.65 0.19 0.41
CA LEU A 93 -2.34 -0.30 0.79
C LEU A 93 -2.52 -1.58 1.59
N LEU A 94 -2.14 -2.72 1.00
CA LEU A 94 -2.10 -3.99 1.73
C LEU A 94 -0.74 -4.10 2.40
N VAL A 95 -0.70 -3.91 3.72
CA VAL A 95 0.53 -3.87 4.50
C VAL A 95 0.63 -5.10 5.37
N GLY A 96 1.79 -5.75 5.34
CA GLY A 96 2.02 -6.88 6.24
C GLY A 96 3.41 -7.47 6.15
N ILE A 97 3.53 -8.71 6.55
CA ILE A 97 4.75 -9.51 6.43
C ILE A 97 4.59 -10.57 5.34
N CYS A 98 5.71 -11.05 4.82
CA CYS A 98 5.75 -12.15 3.86
C CYS A 98 7.01 -12.99 4.02
N GLY A 99 7.10 -14.04 3.20
CA GLY A 99 8.32 -14.80 2.99
C GLY A 99 9.08 -14.28 1.76
N GLY A 100 10.40 -14.09 1.88
CA GLY A 100 11.26 -13.62 0.80
C GLY A 100 11.85 -14.76 -0.03
N ALA A 101 12.02 -14.54 -1.33
CA ALA A 101 12.88 -15.38 -2.16
C ALA A 101 14.30 -14.79 -2.15
N PRO A 102 15.30 -15.49 -1.60
CA PRO A 102 16.59 -14.88 -1.25
C PRO A 102 17.46 -14.45 -2.45
N ARG A 103 17.23 -14.99 -3.65
CA ARG A 103 17.95 -14.61 -4.88
C ARG A 103 16.97 -13.98 -5.87
N ALA A 104 17.20 -12.72 -6.22
CA ALA A 104 16.46 -12.06 -7.29
C ALA A 104 16.75 -12.73 -8.65
N VAL A 105 15.75 -12.71 -9.53
CA VAL A 105 15.74 -13.42 -10.83
C VAL A 105 16.77 -12.88 -11.84
N ASN A 106 17.43 -11.76 -11.53
CA ASN A 106 18.25 -10.99 -12.48
C ASN A 106 19.76 -10.96 -12.21
N GLY A 107 20.29 -11.62 -11.19
CA GLY A 107 21.75 -11.67 -10.98
C GLY A 107 22.15 -11.82 -9.52
N GLU A 108 23.43 -12.15 -9.31
CA GLU A 108 24.02 -12.52 -8.02
C GLU A 108 24.09 -11.37 -7.01
N ASP A 109 23.77 -10.12 -7.40
CA ASP A 109 24.07 -8.91 -6.60
C ASP A 109 22.91 -8.38 -5.73
N ASP A 110 21.68 -8.87 -5.89
CA ASP A 110 20.49 -8.33 -5.19
C ASP A 110 19.94 -9.36 -4.19
N GLU A 111 20.62 -9.46 -3.04
CA GLU A 111 20.23 -10.33 -1.92
C GLU A 111 19.02 -9.74 -1.18
N ILE A 112 18.03 -10.59 -0.90
CA ILE A 112 16.91 -10.21 -0.03
C ILE A 112 17.22 -10.69 1.39
N LEU A 113 17.19 -9.77 2.35
CA LEU A 113 17.45 -10.03 3.76
C LEU A 113 16.18 -9.95 4.61
N LEU A 114 16.19 -10.53 5.81
CA LEU A 114 15.08 -10.37 6.75
C LEU A 114 14.99 -8.91 7.19
N GLY A 115 13.75 -8.41 7.31
CA GLY A 115 13.46 -7.01 7.60
C GLY A 115 13.42 -6.09 6.37
N ASP A 116 13.95 -6.50 5.22
CA ASP A 116 13.78 -5.76 3.97
C ASP A 116 12.30 -5.69 3.57
N VAL A 117 11.95 -4.78 2.67
CA VAL A 117 10.56 -4.52 2.27
C VAL A 117 10.39 -4.69 0.77
N ILE A 118 9.35 -5.42 0.37
CA ILE A 118 8.94 -5.58 -1.02
C ILE A 118 7.72 -4.72 -1.30
N ILE A 119 7.78 -3.92 -2.36
CA ILE A 119 6.67 -3.18 -2.95
C ILE A 119 6.26 -3.90 -4.23
N SER A 120 4.98 -4.23 -4.36
CA SER A 120 4.47 -4.94 -5.52
C SER A 120 4.56 -4.10 -6.80
N LYS A 121 5.34 -4.57 -7.77
CA LYS A 121 5.24 -4.18 -9.17
C LYS A 121 4.10 -4.91 -9.87
N THR A 122 4.00 -6.21 -9.62
CA THR A 122 2.90 -7.08 -10.06
C THR A 122 2.58 -8.09 -8.97
N VAL A 123 1.38 -8.67 -9.02
CA VAL A 123 1.00 -9.81 -8.18
C VAL A 123 0.69 -11.00 -9.07
N VAL A 124 1.24 -12.16 -8.70
CA VAL A 124 1.08 -13.41 -9.43
C VAL A 124 0.31 -14.39 -8.54
N GLN A 125 -0.93 -14.71 -8.90
CA GLN A 125 -1.65 -15.77 -8.22
C GLN A 125 -1.08 -17.13 -8.64
N TYR A 126 -0.15 -17.67 -7.84
CA TYR A 126 0.68 -18.82 -8.22
C TYR A 126 -0.03 -20.17 -8.03
N ASP A 127 -1.05 -20.21 -7.17
CA ASP A 127 -1.85 -21.39 -6.84
C ASP A 127 -3.08 -21.58 -7.74
N PHE A 128 -3.33 -20.65 -8.68
CA PHE A 128 -4.49 -20.71 -9.57
C PHE A 128 -4.15 -21.39 -10.89
N GLY A 129 -4.70 -22.59 -11.11
CA GLY A 129 -4.33 -23.39 -12.27
C GLY A 129 -4.97 -24.76 -12.29
N ARG A 130 -4.37 -25.66 -13.08
CA ARG A 130 -4.83 -27.05 -13.27
C ARG A 130 -3.77 -27.99 -12.72
N LEU A 131 -4.17 -28.89 -11.83
CA LEU A 131 -3.33 -29.97 -11.33
C LEU A 131 -3.53 -31.22 -12.18
N TYR A 132 -2.46 -31.68 -12.81
CA TYR A 132 -2.35 -32.97 -13.50
C TYR A 132 -1.59 -33.95 -12.60
N PRO A 133 -1.66 -35.27 -12.86
CA PRO A 133 -0.96 -36.28 -12.05
C PRO A 133 0.54 -36.03 -11.87
N ASP A 134 1.19 -35.41 -12.87
CA ASP A 134 2.63 -35.14 -12.90
C ASP A 134 3.02 -33.69 -12.55
N LYS A 135 2.08 -32.74 -12.66
CA LYS A 135 2.41 -31.32 -12.53
C LYS A 135 1.21 -30.41 -12.28
N PHE A 136 1.47 -29.30 -11.64
CA PHE A 136 0.59 -28.15 -11.64
C PHE A 136 0.93 -27.19 -12.79
N VAL A 137 -0.08 -26.73 -13.53
CA VAL A 137 0.03 -25.72 -14.58
C VAL A 137 -0.80 -24.49 -14.18
N ARG A 138 -0.11 -23.40 -13.84
CA ARG A 138 -0.73 -22.10 -13.53
C ARG A 138 -1.54 -21.59 -14.73
N LYS A 139 -2.71 -21.01 -14.47
CA LYS A 139 -3.49 -20.29 -15.47
C LYS A 139 -2.85 -18.91 -15.68
N ASN A 140 -2.14 -18.74 -16.79
CA ASN A 140 -1.38 -17.52 -17.12
C ASN A 140 -1.91 -16.80 -18.36
N THR A 141 -3.16 -17.08 -18.77
CA THR A 141 -3.85 -16.40 -19.86
C THR A 141 -4.13 -14.93 -19.51
N PHE A 142 -4.37 -14.07 -20.51
CA PHE A 142 -4.72 -12.66 -20.27
C PHE A 142 -5.88 -12.50 -19.27
N GLU A 143 -6.95 -13.28 -19.42
CA GLU A 143 -8.12 -13.29 -18.52
C GLU A 143 -7.85 -13.95 -17.15
N GLY A 144 -6.75 -14.69 -17.01
CA GLY A 144 -6.39 -15.42 -15.79
C GLY A 144 -5.29 -14.74 -14.98
N ASN A 145 -4.65 -13.70 -15.54
CA ASN A 145 -3.66 -12.92 -14.86
C ASN A 145 -4.30 -11.69 -14.24
N LEU A 146 -3.81 -11.33 -13.06
CA LEU A 146 -4.13 -10.07 -12.44
C LEU A 146 -3.61 -8.94 -13.33
N GLY A 147 -4.43 -7.90 -13.47
CA GLY A 147 -4.10 -6.75 -14.29
C GLY A 147 -2.86 -6.00 -13.80
N ILE A 148 -2.35 -5.09 -14.63
CA ILE A 148 -1.32 -4.15 -14.21
C ILE A 148 -1.94 -3.00 -13.41
N PRO A 149 -1.23 -2.42 -12.41
CA PRO A 149 -1.74 -1.28 -11.66
C PRO A 149 -2.16 -0.13 -12.58
N ASN A 150 -3.09 0.70 -12.10
CA ASN A 150 -3.54 1.89 -12.82
C ASN A 150 -2.35 2.84 -13.12
N LYS A 151 -2.54 3.76 -14.07
CA LYS A 151 -1.45 4.63 -14.54
C LYS A 151 -0.83 5.50 -13.45
N ASP A 152 -1.64 5.96 -12.50
CA ASP A 152 -1.20 6.79 -11.38
C ASP A 152 -0.23 6.03 -10.45
N ILE A 153 -0.66 4.86 -9.98
CA ILE A 153 0.15 3.94 -9.17
C ILE A 153 1.41 3.52 -9.93
N ARG A 154 1.27 3.18 -11.22
CA ARG A 154 2.41 2.75 -12.04
C ARG A 154 3.45 3.85 -12.19
N ASN A 155 3.02 5.09 -12.43
CA ASN A 155 3.93 6.22 -12.51
C ASN A 155 4.68 6.43 -11.19
N LEU A 156 3.98 6.31 -10.04
CA LEU A 156 4.61 6.35 -8.72
C LEU A 156 5.65 5.22 -8.57
N LEU A 157 5.29 3.98 -8.89
CA LEU A 157 6.20 2.83 -8.78
C LEU A 157 7.45 2.98 -9.66
N ILE A 158 7.30 3.49 -10.88
CA ILE A 158 8.45 3.77 -11.78
C ILE A 158 9.42 4.78 -11.14
N THR A 159 8.93 5.75 -10.37
CA THR A 159 9.86 6.66 -9.66
C THR A 159 10.72 5.93 -8.64
N PHE A 160 10.20 4.89 -8.00
CA PHE A 160 10.95 4.05 -7.04
C PHE A 160 11.92 3.09 -7.73
N GLU A 161 11.83 2.92 -9.04
CA GLU A 161 12.83 2.19 -9.85
C GLU A 161 14.03 3.07 -10.25
N THR A 162 14.01 4.37 -9.94
CA THR A 162 15.14 5.28 -10.17
C THR A 162 16.04 5.35 -8.92
N ASP A 163 17.36 5.46 -9.11
CA ASP A 163 18.33 5.53 -8.00
C ASP A 163 17.94 6.59 -6.95
N ILE A 164 17.63 7.81 -7.41
CA ILE A 164 17.28 8.94 -6.52
C ILE A 164 15.94 8.68 -5.81
N GLY A 165 14.96 8.11 -6.52
CA GLY A 165 13.66 7.81 -5.95
C GLY A 165 13.75 6.73 -4.87
N LEU A 166 14.51 5.67 -5.15
CA LEU A 166 14.75 4.57 -4.25
C LEU A 166 15.55 5.00 -3.01
N GLU A 167 16.66 5.73 -3.19
CA GLU A 167 17.48 6.26 -2.09
C GLU A 167 16.62 7.14 -1.16
N ARG A 168 15.79 8.02 -1.73
CA ARG A 168 14.88 8.87 -0.97
C ARG A 168 13.84 8.05 -0.22
N LEU A 169 13.29 7.01 -0.83
CA LEU A 169 12.29 6.14 -0.21
C LEU A 169 12.89 5.34 0.96
N GLN A 170 14.07 4.74 0.77
CA GLN A 170 14.79 4.01 1.82
C GLN A 170 15.15 4.92 2.98
N ARG A 171 15.67 6.12 2.72
CA ARG A 171 16.00 7.10 3.76
C ARG A 171 14.77 7.51 4.59
N ARG A 172 13.61 7.71 3.94
CA ARG A 172 12.36 8.03 4.66
C ARG A 172 11.81 6.83 5.40
N THR A 173 11.94 5.62 4.85
CA THR A 173 11.60 4.37 5.53
C THR A 173 12.41 4.22 6.83
N ALA A 174 13.74 4.38 6.76
CA ALA A 174 14.61 4.35 7.94
C ALA A 174 14.23 5.40 8.99
N TYR A 175 13.89 6.62 8.56
CA TYR A 175 13.41 7.67 9.45
C TYR A 175 12.12 7.27 10.17
N PHE A 176 11.12 6.76 9.45
CA PHE A 176 9.84 6.35 10.03
C PHE A 176 9.95 5.11 10.92
N LEU A 177 10.90 4.21 10.63
CA LEU A 177 11.19 3.07 11.49
C LEU A 177 11.65 3.52 12.88
N LYS A 178 12.57 4.49 12.95
CA LYS A 178 13.01 5.08 14.22
C LYS A 178 11.87 5.78 14.95
N GLN A 179 10.99 6.49 14.24
CA GLN A 179 9.80 7.10 14.83
C GLN A 179 8.85 6.05 15.42
N LEU A 180 8.59 4.96 14.69
CA LEU A 180 7.74 3.86 15.14
C LEU A 180 8.31 3.23 16.42
N GLN A 181 9.60 2.93 16.45
CA GLN A 181 10.28 2.36 17.62
C GLN A 181 10.21 3.30 18.84
N ALA A 182 10.38 4.61 18.64
CA ALA A 182 10.21 5.61 19.69
C ALA A 182 8.76 5.65 20.22
N ASN A 183 7.76 5.67 19.31
CA ASN A 183 6.34 5.67 19.66
C ASN A 183 5.94 4.39 20.44
N ALA A 184 6.50 3.24 20.07
CA ALA A 184 6.27 1.98 20.78
C ALA A 184 6.80 2.02 22.22
N THR A 185 7.94 2.66 22.44
CA THR A 185 8.56 2.81 23.77
C THR A 185 7.68 3.68 24.67
N GLY A 186 7.12 4.77 24.15
CA GLY A 186 6.19 5.65 24.88
C GLY A 186 4.91 4.94 25.36
N ARG A 187 4.49 3.85 24.69
CA ARG A 187 3.28 3.07 25.03
C ARG A 187 3.56 1.81 25.88
N LYS A 188 4.70 1.75 26.59
CA LYS A 188 5.13 0.58 27.41
C LYS A 188 5.24 -0.73 26.63
N ARG A 189 5.46 -0.67 25.31
CA ARG A 189 5.74 -1.83 24.44
C ARG A 189 7.23 -1.85 24.07
N GLN A 190 8.07 -1.62 25.07
CA GLN A 190 9.52 -1.49 24.91
C GLN A 190 10.09 -2.74 24.21
N ASP A 191 11.00 -2.52 23.27
CA ASP A 191 11.75 -3.53 22.50
C ASP A 191 10.96 -4.43 21.53
N ARG A 192 9.65 -4.25 21.40
CA ARG A 192 8.82 -5.12 20.51
C ARG A 192 9.25 -5.06 19.03
N TYR A 193 9.69 -3.89 18.58
CA TYR A 193 10.10 -3.62 17.19
C TYR A 193 11.61 -3.42 17.06
N SER A 194 12.38 -3.95 18.02
CA SER A 194 13.83 -3.91 17.96
C SER A 194 14.34 -4.77 16.80
N TYR A 195 15.40 -4.29 16.18
CA TYR A 195 16.10 -5.03 15.13
C TYR A 195 16.72 -6.32 15.70
N PRO A 196 16.36 -7.51 15.18
CA PRO A 196 16.85 -8.79 15.72
C PRO A 196 18.35 -9.03 15.53
N GLY A 197 18.97 -8.40 14.53
CA GLY A 197 20.40 -8.52 14.24
C GLY A 197 20.75 -9.62 13.22
N THR A 198 21.93 -9.50 12.60
CA THR A 198 22.40 -10.41 11.53
C THR A 198 22.62 -11.84 12.00
N ALA A 199 22.79 -12.07 13.31
CA ALA A 199 22.87 -13.41 13.89
C ALA A 199 21.54 -14.17 13.77
N GLU A 200 20.42 -13.45 13.67
CA GLU A 200 19.07 -14.01 13.57
C GLU A 200 18.58 -14.11 12.13
N ASP A 201 19.34 -13.59 11.18
CA ASP A 201 19.09 -13.75 9.74
C ASP A 201 19.77 -15.02 9.23
N LYS A 202 19.03 -16.13 9.28
CA LYS A 202 19.52 -17.47 8.94
C LYS A 202 18.81 -17.99 7.69
N LEU A 203 19.55 -18.09 6.59
CA LEU A 203 19.11 -18.77 5.38
C LEU A 203 19.89 -20.07 5.25
N PHE A 204 19.20 -21.20 5.31
CA PHE A 204 19.80 -22.51 5.06
C PHE A 204 19.74 -22.86 3.57
N LYS A 205 20.66 -23.71 3.13
CA LYS A 205 20.63 -24.37 1.81
C LYS A 205 19.25 -24.97 1.55
N ALA A 206 18.73 -24.82 0.32
CA ALA A 206 17.39 -25.31 -0.02
C ALA A 206 17.20 -26.82 0.20
N ILE A 207 18.28 -27.59 0.04
CA ILE A 207 18.31 -29.06 0.28
C ILE A 207 18.44 -29.43 1.76
N TYR A 208 18.71 -28.46 2.64
CA TYR A 208 18.91 -28.71 4.07
C TYR A 208 17.57 -28.87 4.79
N ARG A 209 17.37 -30.05 5.36
CA ARG A 209 16.10 -30.49 5.92
C ARG A 209 15.88 -29.94 7.33
N HIS A 210 14.73 -29.34 7.57
CA HIS A 210 14.28 -28.96 8.90
C HIS A 210 13.69 -30.20 9.61
N LYS A 211 14.52 -30.87 10.42
CA LYS A 211 14.18 -32.11 11.16
C LYS A 211 14.96 -32.16 12.47
N HIS A 212 14.64 -33.12 13.35
CA HIS A 212 15.50 -33.43 14.50
C HIS A 212 16.88 -33.87 14.03
N HIS A 213 17.89 -33.03 14.26
CA HIS A 213 19.32 -33.29 14.06
C HIS A 213 20.01 -33.72 15.36
N ILE A 214 19.33 -33.54 16.49
CA ILE A 214 19.67 -34.17 17.76
C ILE A 214 19.13 -35.61 17.82
N PRO A 215 19.70 -36.49 18.68
CA PRO A 215 19.19 -37.85 18.84
C PRO A 215 17.69 -37.87 19.16
N CYS A 216 16.90 -38.49 18.28
CA CYS A 216 15.45 -38.58 18.41
C CYS A 216 14.97 -40.02 18.17
N THR A 217 13.76 -40.34 18.62
CA THR A 217 13.10 -41.65 18.46
C THR A 217 12.03 -41.68 17.37
N CYS A 218 11.82 -40.54 16.68
CA CYS A 218 10.82 -40.41 15.63
C CYS A 218 11.40 -40.65 14.23
N ILE A 219 10.54 -40.55 13.21
CA ILE A 219 10.87 -40.78 11.79
C ILE A 219 12.01 -39.89 11.25
N CYS A 220 12.34 -38.79 11.94
CA CYS A 220 13.44 -37.90 11.56
C CYS A 220 14.82 -38.58 11.57
N ARG A 221 14.98 -39.67 12.34
CA ARG A 221 16.20 -40.49 12.37
C ARG A 221 16.54 -41.07 11.00
N ASP A 222 15.52 -41.50 10.25
CA ASP A 222 15.68 -42.21 8.99
C ASP A 222 15.41 -41.32 7.76
N CYS A 223 15.17 -40.03 7.99
CA CYS A 223 14.96 -39.02 6.94
C CYS A 223 16.28 -38.64 6.26
N ASN A 224 16.61 -39.30 5.15
CA ASN A 224 17.86 -39.12 4.41
C ASN A 224 17.66 -38.53 3.01
N SER A 225 16.46 -38.68 2.43
CA SER A 225 16.07 -38.11 1.15
C SER A 225 15.40 -36.74 1.32
N VAL A 226 15.42 -35.94 0.26
CA VAL A 226 14.73 -34.64 0.17
C VAL A 226 13.22 -34.76 0.28
N SER A 227 12.65 -35.92 -0.03
CA SER A 227 11.21 -36.20 -0.04
C SER A 227 10.74 -37.02 1.16
N ASP A 228 11.63 -37.41 2.06
CA ASP A 228 11.24 -38.22 3.22
C ASP A 228 10.26 -37.44 4.11
N PRO A 229 9.43 -38.11 4.93
CA PRO A 229 8.58 -37.41 5.89
C PRO A 229 9.39 -36.88 7.08
N VAL A 230 9.02 -35.70 7.57
CA VAL A 230 9.47 -35.13 8.86
C VAL A 230 8.33 -35.26 9.86
N CYS A 231 8.62 -35.53 11.14
CA CYS A 231 7.58 -35.52 12.15
C CYS A 231 7.00 -34.11 12.35
N GLY A 232 5.71 -34.03 12.69
CA GLY A 232 5.03 -32.74 12.90
C GLY A 232 5.69 -31.86 13.95
N GLU A 233 6.17 -32.46 15.05
CA GLU A 233 6.90 -31.74 16.11
C GLU A 233 8.11 -30.97 15.56
N ALA A 234 8.95 -31.62 14.73
CA ALA A 234 10.11 -30.95 14.17
C ALA A 234 9.73 -29.87 13.12
N LEU A 235 8.58 -29.97 12.47
CA LEU A 235 8.10 -28.96 11.52
C LEU A 235 7.60 -27.68 12.22
N ASP A 236 7.18 -27.78 13.47
CA ASP A 236 6.66 -26.68 14.28
C ASP A 236 7.70 -26.08 15.25
N SER A 237 8.80 -26.81 15.49
CA SER A 237 9.92 -26.38 16.32
C SER A 237 10.82 -25.35 15.65
N SER A 238 11.64 -24.68 16.46
CA SER A 238 12.69 -23.78 15.97
C SER A 238 13.93 -24.54 15.51
N CYS A 239 14.75 -23.88 14.68
CA CYS A 239 16.05 -24.41 14.26
C CYS A 239 16.97 -24.72 15.45
N GLU A 240 16.91 -23.89 16.50
CA GLU A 240 17.68 -24.08 17.73
C GLU A 240 17.23 -25.34 18.50
N GLU A 241 15.92 -25.57 18.61
CA GLU A 241 15.35 -26.71 19.33
C GLU A 241 15.70 -28.05 18.67
N ILE A 242 15.63 -28.12 17.34
CA ILE A 242 15.88 -29.37 16.61
C ILE A 242 17.36 -29.57 16.25
N GLY A 243 18.20 -28.57 16.50
CA GLY A 243 19.65 -28.62 16.32
C GLY A 243 20.11 -28.43 14.88
N CYS A 244 19.48 -27.53 14.12
CA CYS A 244 19.93 -27.21 12.77
C CYS A 244 21.39 -26.73 12.74
N ASP A 245 22.18 -27.28 11.84
CA ASP A 245 23.62 -27.04 11.76
C ASP A 245 23.94 -25.82 10.89
N SER A 246 24.63 -24.86 11.50
CA SER A 246 25.11 -23.63 10.88
C SER A 246 26.03 -23.83 9.67
N ILE A 247 26.66 -25.01 9.49
CA ILE A 247 27.49 -25.28 8.29
C ILE A 247 26.67 -25.27 6.99
N TYR A 248 25.35 -25.41 7.09
CA TYR A 248 24.44 -25.37 5.94
C TYR A 248 23.84 -23.98 5.69
N LEU A 249 24.27 -22.95 6.42
CA LEU A 249 23.89 -21.57 6.12
C LEU A 249 24.52 -21.12 4.80
N GLU A 250 23.73 -20.39 4.01
CA GLU A 250 24.20 -19.77 2.78
C GLU A 250 25.04 -18.52 3.11
N PRO A 251 26.28 -18.42 2.57
CA PRO A 251 27.07 -17.19 2.68
C PRO A 251 26.41 -16.07 1.88
N ARG A 252 26.42 -14.86 2.43
CA ARG A 252 25.69 -13.70 1.90
C ARG A 252 26.48 -12.41 2.13
N GLU A 253 26.85 -11.73 1.05
CA GLU A 253 27.75 -10.57 1.10
C GLU A 253 27.07 -9.34 1.73
N GLN A 254 25.80 -9.10 1.40
CA GLN A 254 25.05 -7.97 1.97
C GLN A 254 24.80 -8.18 3.48
N LEU A 255 24.58 -9.43 3.90
CA LEU A 255 24.46 -9.77 5.31
C LEU A 255 25.77 -9.51 6.06
N GLU A 256 26.91 -9.88 5.48
CA GLU A 256 28.22 -9.59 6.05
C GLU A 256 28.48 -8.08 6.15
N ALA A 257 28.07 -7.29 5.15
CA ALA A 257 28.13 -5.84 5.19
C ALA A 257 27.29 -5.27 6.34
N LYS A 258 26.05 -5.75 6.54
CA LYS A 258 25.22 -5.37 7.70
C LYS A 258 25.87 -5.78 9.03
N ARG A 259 26.51 -6.95 9.11
CA ARG A 259 27.22 -7.39 10.32
C ARG A 259 28.37 -6.45 10.68
N ARG A 260 29.10 -5.91 9.71
CA ARG A 260 30.15 -4.89 9.97
C ARG A 260 29.53 -3.62 10.54
N LEU A 261 28.40 -3.17 10.00
CA LEU A 261 27.67 -2.01 10.54
C LEU A 261 27.21 -2.25 11.99
N GLU A 262 26.80 -3.46 12.35
CA GLU A 262 26.45 -3.83 13.73
C GLU A 262 27.66 -3.75 14.67
N GLN A 263 28.82 -4.25 14.23
CA GLN A 263 30.07 -4.20 14.98
C GLN A 263 30.52 -2.74 15.23
N ASP A 264 30.30 -1.89 14.23
CA ASP A 264 30.54 -0.44 14.32
C ASP A 264 29.46 0.30 15.13
N ARG A 265 28.45 -0.41 15.66
CA ARG A 265 27.28 0.15 16.38
C ARG A 265 26.56 1.22 15.57
N SER A 266 26.53 1.06 14.26
CA SER A 266 25.86 1.98 13.35
C SER A 266 24.36 1.68 13.32
N ASP A 267 23.54 2.72 13.51
CA ASP A 267 22.10 2.65 13.28
C ASP A 267 21.73 2.23 11.85
N LYS A 268 22.67 2.32 10.91
CA LYS A 268 22.46 1.87 9.53
C LYS A 268 22.26 0.36 9.41
N ALA A 269 22.70 -0.42 10.41
CA ALA A 269 22.56 -1.87 10.39
C ALA A 269 21.10 -2.34 10.31
N GLN A 270 20.18 -1.58 10.90
CA GLN A 270 18.74 -1.89 10.89
C GLN A 270 17.99 -1.24 9.72
N GLU A 271 18.66 -0.46 8.87
CA GLU A 271 17.98 0.18 7.73
C GLU A 271 17.55 -0.90 6.72
N PRO A 272 16.25 -0.99 6.40
CA PRO A 272 15.78 -1.99 5.44
C PRO A 272 16.12 -1.57 4.02
N THR A 273 16.47 -2.54 3.18
CA THR A 273 16.46 -2.34 1.73
C THR A 273 15.02 -2.43 1.23
N VAL A 274 14.67 -1.56 0.29
CA VAL A 274 13.34 -1.58 -0.33
C VAL A 274 13.50 -2.10 -1.76
N HIS A 275 12.67 -3.08 -2.11
CA HIS A 275 12.71 -3.75 -3.41
C HIS A 275 11.37 -3.54 -4.12
N VAL A 276 11.41 -3.24 -5.43
CA VAL A 276 10.20 -3.14 -6.26
C VAL A 276 10.15 -4.36 -7.18
N GLY A 277 9.22 -5.28 -6.94
CA GLY A 277 9.21 -6.55 -7.65
C GLY A 277 7.89 -7.29 -7.62
N SER A 278 7.86 -8.44 -8.30
CA SER A 278 6.66 -9.27 -8.40
C SER A 278 6.46 -10.12 -7.15
N ILE A 279 5.23 -10.18 -6.64
CA ILE A 279 4.88 -10.94 -5.43
C ILE A 279 3.97 -12.12 -5.82
N ALA A 280 4.32 -13.32 -5.37
CA ALA A 280 3.46 -14.50 -5.47
C ALA A 280 2.40 -14.48 -4.35
N SER A 281 1.14 -14.58 -4.74
CA SER A 281 -0.01 -14.62 -3.83
C SER A 281 -0.72 -15.97 -3.93
N GLY A 282 -1.03 -16.60 -2.80
CA GLY A 282 -1.74 -17.89 -2.77
C GLY A 282 -2.22 -18.29 -1.36
N ASP A 283 -3.15 -19.23 -1.26
CA ASP A 283 -3.68 -19.71 0.03
C ASP A 283 -2.78 -20.77 0.69
N ILE A 284 -1.73 -21.20 -0.01
CA ILE A 284 -0.75 -22.14 0.50
C ILE A 284 0.38 -21.36 1.17
N VAL A 285 0.69 -21.70 2.43
CA VAL A 285 1.90 -21.20 3.10
C VAL A 285 3.10 -21.90 2.48
N MET A 286 3.98 -21.15 1.81
CA MET A 286 5.19 -21.72 1.25
C MET A 286 6.16 -22.16 2.37
N ARG A 287 6.44 -23.47 2.40
CA ARG A 287 7.31 -24.13 3.39
C ARG A 287 8.43 -24.97 2.74
N SER A 288 8.52 -24.93 1.41
CA SER A 288 9.50 -25.67 0.62
C SER A 288 10.44 -24.70 -0.06
N ALA A 289 11.70 -24.68 0.37
CA ALA A 289 12.73 -23.85 -0.26
C ALA A 289 12.92 -24.21 -1.74
N ASP A 290 12.84 -25.49 -2.09
CA ASP A 290 12.96 -25.96 -3.48
C ASP A 290 11.80 -25.47 -4.36
N GLU A 291 10.55 -25.63 -3.89
CA GLU A 291 9.39 -25.17 -4.65
C GLU A 291 9.32 -23.63 -4.70
N ARG A 292 9.73 -22.94 -3.62
CA ARG A 292 9.92 -21.48 -3.60
C ARG A 292 10.88 -21.06 -4.70
N ASP A 293 12.07 -21.65 -4.77
CA ASP A 293 13.09 -21.28 -5.76
C ASP A 293 12.64 -21.59 -7.19
N ARG A 294 11.95 -22.71 -7.38
CA ARG A 294 11.35 -23.11 -8.65
C ARG A 294 10.29 -22.10 -9.11
N ILE A 295 9.38 -21.68 -8.23
CA ILE A 295 8.33 -20.71 -8.56
C ILE A 295 8.93 -19.32 -8.77
N ALA A 296 9.87 -18.90 -7.91
CA ALA A 296 10.57 -17.62 -8.04
C ALA A 296 11.24 -17.50 -9.42
N LYS A 297 12.01 -18.52 -9.81
CA LYS A 297 12.66 -18.57 -11.12
C LYS A 297 11.67 -18.59 -12.28
N LYS A 298 10.59 -19.37 -12.16
CA LYS A 298 9.62 -19.57 -13.25
C LYS A 298 8.72 -18.35 -13.47
N GLU A 299 8.23 -17.75 -12.40
CA GLU A 299 7.22 -16.68 -12.45
C GLU A 299 7.83 -15.29 -12.26
N GLY A 300 9.13 -15.18 -11.99
CA GLY A 300 9.79 -13.88 -11.82
C GLY A 300 9.48 -13.19 -10.48
N VAL A 301 9.07 -13.96 -9.45
CA VAL A 301 8.62 -13.43 -8.15
C VAL A 301 9.75 -13.42 -7.13
N ILE A 302 9.71 -12.43 -6.21
CA ILE A 302 10.72 -12.26 -5.16
C ILE A 302 10.18 -12.38 -3.74
N ALA A 303 8.86 -12.59 -3.58
CA ALA A 303 8.22 -12.80 -2.29
C ALA A 303 6.94 -13.63 -2.41
N PHE A 304 6.52 -14.22 -1.30
CA PHE A 304 5.35 -15.08 -1.16
C PHE A 304 4.46 -14.62 -0.01
N GLU A 305 3.20 -14.31 -0.30
CA GLU A 305 2.19 -13.88 0.66
C GLU A 305 0.80 -14.45 0.32
N MET A 306 -0.24 -14.15 1.10
CA MET A 306 -1.52 -14.86 1.02
C MET A 306 -2.75 -13.98 0.72
N GLU A 307 -2.59 -12.67 0.56
CA GLU A 307 -3.72 -11.73 0.53
C GLU A 307 -3.82 -10.92 -0.77
N GLY A 308 -2.68 -10.61 -1.39
CA GLY A 308 -2.51 -9.63 -2.47
C GLY A 308 -3.42 -9.85 -3.67
N ALA A 309 -3.58 -11.09 -4.13
CA ALA A 309 -4.45 -11.40 -5.26
C ALA A 309 -5.94 -11.11 -4.98
N GLY A 310 -6.36 -11.08 -3.71
CA GLY A 310 -7.73 -10.75 -3.33
C GLY A 310 -8.07 -9.26 -3.45
N ILE A 311 -7.15 -8.37 -3.01
CA ILE A 311 -7.37 -6.92 -3.09
C ILE A 311 -7.18 -6.37 -4.50
N TRP A 312 -6.33 -7.02 -5.31
CA TRP A 312 -5.86 -6.51 -6.60
C TRP A 312 -6.98 -6.26 -7.61
N GLU A 313 -8.07 -7.03 -7.53
CA GLU A 313 -9.25 -6.90 -8.39
C GLU A 313 -10.31 -5.94 -7.83
N GLU A 314 -10.22 -5.56 -6.54
CA GLU A 314 -11.26 -4.81 -5.86
C GLU A 314 -10.97 -3.31 -5.77
N LEU A 315 -9.71 -2.94 -5.54
CA LEU A 315 -9.29 -1.55 -5.35
C LEU A 315 -7.96 -1.28 -6.05
N PRO A 316 -7.72 -0.07 -6.60
CA PRO A 316 -6.38 0.31 -7.00
C PRO A 316 -5.44 0.22 -5.79
N CYS A 317 -4.45 -0.67 -5.85
CA CYS A 317 -3.66 -0.98 -4.66
C CYS A 317 -2.15 -1.08 -4.88
N ILE A 318 -1.41 -0.93 -3.78
CA ILE A 318 -0.01 -1.30 -3.65
C ILE A 318 0.10 -2.30 -2.49
N VAL A 319 0.77 -3.42 -2.71
CA VAL A 319 1.09 -4.40 -1.68
C VAL A 319 2.50 -4.10 -1.15
N ILE A 320 2.62 -3.95 0.18
CA ILE A 320 3.85 -3.59 0.88
C ILE A 320 4.10 -4.65 1.94
N LYS A 321 5.16 -5.44 1.77
CA LYS A 321 5.42 -6.59 2.65
C LYS A 321 6.84 -6.57 3.19
N GLY A 322 6.98 -6.63 4.52
CA GLY A 322 8.26 -6.84 5.18
C GLY A 322 8.64 -8.31 5.20
N ILE A 323 9.90 -8.63 4.90
CA ILE A 323 10.38 -10.01 4.89
C ILE A 323 10.57 -10.50 6.33
N SER A 324 9.81 -11.53 6.71
CA SER A 324 9.85 -12.11 8.07
C SER A 324 10.40 -13.53 8.13
N ASP A 325 10.39 -14.23 6.99
CA ASP A 325 10.99 -15.54 6.79
C ASP A 325 11.43 -15.68 5.33
N TYR A 326 12.06 -16.81 4.97
CA TYR A 326 12.50 -17.08 3.59
C TYR A 326 11.54 -17.99 2.83
N ALA A 327 10.24 -17.99 3.16
CA ALA A 327 9.26 -18.87 2.52
C ALA A 327 9.70 -20.35 2.50
N ASP A 328 10.23 -20.83 3.63
CA ASP A 328 10.67 -22.21 3.81
C ASP A 328 10.25 -22.78 5.16
N CYS A 329 10.79 -23.95 5.50
CA CYS A 329 10.50 -24.63 6.76
C CYS A 329 11.33 -24.11 7.94
N HIS A 330 12.38 -23.33 7.74
CA HIS A 330 13.29 -22.82 8.78
C HIS A 330 12.81 -21.49 9.35
N LYS A 331 11.54 -21.42 9.77
CA LYS A 331 10.93 -20.15 10.15
C LYS A 331 11.48 -19.59 11.46
N ASN A 332 11.66 -18.27 11.46
CA ASN A 332 12.04 -17.51 12.64
C ASN A 332 10.96 -16.46 12.97
N LYS A 333 10.24 -16.63 14.08
CA LYS A 333 9.19 -15.68 14.49
C LYS A 333 9.76 -14.35 15.02
N ARG A 334 11.06 -14.26 15.33
CA ARG A 334 11.70 -13.07 15.91
C ARG A 334 11.61 -11.85 14.99
N TRP A 335 11.57 -12.07 13.68
CA TRP A 335 11.53 -11.01 12.67
C TRP A 335 10.14 -10.43 12.43
N GLN A 336 9.05 -11.08 12.86
CA GLN A 336 7.70 -10.68 12.46
C GLN A 336 7.34 -9.25 12.87
N ASN A 337 7.62 -8.85 14.11
CA ASN A 337 7.34 -7.48 14.55
C ASN A 337 8.22 -6.47 13.81
N PHE A 338 9.53 -6.74 13.67
CA PHE A 338 10.45 -5.84 12.99
C PHE A 338 10.09 -5.68 11.50
N ALA A 339 9.80 -6.77 10.80
CA ALA A 339 9.35 -6.77 9.41
C ALA A 339 8.01 -6.01 9.23
N ALA A 340 7.08 -6.17 10.16
CA ALA A 340 5.83 -5.38 10.13
C ALA A 340 6.10 -3.88 10.34
N ALA A 341 7.06 -3.53 11.20
CA ALA A 341 7.46 -2.14 11.40
C ALA A 341 8.15 -1.54 10.18
N THR A 342 9.02 -2.29 9.49
CA THR A 342 9.65 -1.82 8.25
C THR A 342 8.61 -1.63 7.15
N ALA A 343 7.67 -2.57 6.97
CA ALA A 343 6.56 -2.45 6.03
C ALA A 343 5.66 -1.22 6.31
N ALA A 344 5.27 -1.01 7.57
CA ALA A 344 4.47 0.15 7.98
C ALA A 344 5.22 1.47 7.77
N SER A 345 6.54 1.48 8.00
CA SER A 345 7.40 2.65 7.79
C SER A 345 7.53 2.98 6.30
N THR A 346 7.64 1.96 5.44
CA THR A 346 7.62 2.11 3.98
C THR A 346 6.27 2.64 3.50
N LEU A 347 5.14 2.18 4.06
CA LEU A 347 3.82 2.76 3.75
C LEU A 347 3.83 4.28 3.96
N LYS A 348 4.32 4.75 5.10
CA LYS A 348 4.32 6.19 5.40
C LYS A 348 5.27 6.95 4.46
N ALA A 349 6.42 6.36 4.13
CA ALA A 349 7.35 6.90 3.16
C ALA A 349 6.76 7.00 1.75
N ILE A 350 5.96 6.03 1.32
CA ILE A 350 5.23 6.06 0.04
C ILE A 350 4.18 7.17 0.04
N LEU A 351 3.40 7.29 1.12
CA LEU A 351 2.35 8.32 1.21
C LEU A 351 2.92 9.74 1.15
N GLU A 352 4.15 10.00 1.58
CA GLU A 352 4.79 11.31 1.37
C GLU A 352 5.06 11.64 -0.11
N ARG A 353 5.11 10.62 -0.97
CA ARG A 353 5.39 10.73 -2.40
C ARG A 353 4.13 10.57 -3.27
N TYR A 354 3.10 9.92 -2.75
CA TYR A 354 1.82 9.80 -3.42
C TYR A 354 1.22 11.20 -3.61
N ILE A 355 0.72 11.49 -4.81
CA ILE A 355 0.23 12.82 -5.17
C ILE A 355 -1.25 12.89 -4.85
N GLN A 356 -1.62 13.87 -4.03
CA GLN A 356 -3.03 14.20 -3.80
C GLN A 356 -3.50 15.02 -5.00
N THR A 357 -4.57 14.59 -5.65
CA THR A 357 -5.20 15.45 -6.66
C THR A 357 -5.95 16.56 -5.95
N ASP A 358 -5.94 17.75 -6.56
CA ASP A 358 -6.72 18.87 -6.05
C ASP A 358 -8.20 18.47 -5.93
N LYS A 359 -8.77 18.72 -4.75
CA LYS A 359 -10.21 18.53 -4.54
C LYS A 359 -10.92 19.61 -5.35
N ILE A 360 -11.79 19.19 -6.28
CA ILE A 360 -12.72 20.10 -6.94
C ILE A 360 -13.55 20.73 -5.81
N SER A 361 -13.42 22.05 -5.61
CA SER A 361 -14.20 22.73 -4.58
C SER A 361 -15.67 22.54 -4.91
N LYS A 362 -16.53 22.26 -3.92
CA LYS A 362 -17.99 22.16 -4.15
C LYS A 362 -18.58 23.46 -4.77
N GLU A 363 -17.85 24.58 -4.67
CA GLU A 363 -18.16 25.85 -5.34
C GLU A 363 -17.97 25.82 -6.88
N SER A 364 -17.30 24.79 -7.41
CA SER A 364 -17.03 24.60 -8.84
C SER A 364 -17.88 23.50 -9.48
N MET A 365 -18.96 23.05 -8.80
CA MET A 365 -19.94 22.12 -9.32
C MET A 365 -21.34 22.74 -9.31
N ASP A 366 -22.08 22.62 -10.42
CA ASP A 366 -23.52 22.89 -10.50
C ASP A 366 -24.29 21.91 -9.59
N PRO A 367 -25.47 22.25 -9.03
CA PRO A 367 -26.37 21.32 -8.33
C PRO A 367 -26.63 19.95 -9.01
N LEU A 368 -26.33 19.79 -10.31
CA LEU A 368 -26.37 18.53 -11.05
C LEU A 368 -25.04 17.75 -11.13
N GLY A 369 -23.99 18.17 -10.42
CA GLY A 369 -22.74 17.42 -10.31
C GLY A 369 -21.84 17.45 -11.55
N ARG A 370 -22.02 18.44 -12.43
CA ARG A 370 -21.17 18.65 -13.61
C ARG A 370 -20.04 19.63 -13.27
N GLU A 371 -18.85 19.34 -13.79
CA GLU A 371 -17.69 20.24 -13.73
C GLU A 371 -18.06 21.57 -14.42
N LEU A 372 -18.01 22.68 -13.69
CA LEU A 372 -18.08 24.00 -14.31
C LEU A 372 -16.79 24.20 -15.11
N ILE A 373 -16.85 23.98 -16.41
CA ILE A 373 -15.74 24.21 -17.33
C ILE A 373 -15.40 25.71 -17.30
N THR A 374 -14.44 26.11 -16.47
CA THR A 374 -13.82 27.43 -16.53
C THR A 374 -12.71 27.42 -17.57
N GLN A 375 -13.07 27.20 -18.83
CA GLN A 375 -12.20 27.59 -19.94
C GLN A 375 -12.39 29.08 -20.20
N GLY A 376 -11.51 29.90 -19.62
CA GLY A 376 -11.10 31.19 -20.21
C GLY A 376 -12.13 32.31 -20.31
N ALA A 377 -13.27 32.26 -19.62
CA ALA A 377 -14.20 33.39 -19.58
C ALA A 377 -13.91 34.29 -18.35
N SER A 378 -13.39 35.49 -18.61
CA SER A 378 -13.26 36.55 -17.61
C SER A 378 -14.62 36.85 -16.98
N ARG A 379 -14.76 36.66 -15.67
CA ARG A 379 -15.92 37.15 -14.90
C ARG A 379 -15.80 38.66 -14.74
N TYR A 380 -16.71 39.42 -15.36
CA TYR A 380 -16.90 40.84 -15.08
C TYR A 380 -18.09 40.98 -14.13
N CYS A 381 -17.85 41.50 -12.92
CA CYS A 381 -18.89 41.81 -11.96
C CYS A 381 -19.16 43.31 -12.05
N CYS A 382 -20.28 43.72 -12.66
CA CYS A 382 -20.79 45.08 -12.53
C CYS A 382 -22.21 45.05 -11.94
N GLU A 383 -22.42 45.76 -10.83
CA GLU A 383 -23.75 46.08 -10.31
C GLU A 383 -24.36 47.17 -11.19
N VAL A 384 -25.52 46.90 -11.79
CA VAL A 384 -26.35 47.93 -12.44
C VAL A 384 -27.46 48.31 -11.46
N ARG A 385 -27.49 49.56 -11.00
CA ARG A 385 -28.56 50.08 -10.14
C ARG A 385 -29.70 50.64 -10.99
N GLY A 386 -30.94 50.34 -10.60
CA GLY A 386 -32.15 50.53 -11.39
C GLY A 386 -32.61 51.97 -11.66
N GLU A 387 -31.78 52.99 -11.46
CA GLU A 387 -32.15 54.39 -11.71
C GLU A 387 -31.75 54.87 -13.12
N ASP A 388 -30.95 54.10 -13.87
CA ASP A 388 -30.42 54.52 -15.18
C ASP A 388 -31.20 54.00 -16.41
N VAL A 389 -32.44 53.53 -16.24
CA VAL A 389 -33.24 52.98 -17.35
C VAL A 389 -34.31 53.98 -17.81
N THR A 390 -34.01 54.75 -18.87
CA THR A 390 -35.04 55.48 -19.62
C THR A 390 -35.31 54.80 -20.96
N GLN A 391 -36.56 54.92 -21.39
CA GLN A 391 -37.20 54.06 -22.39
C GLN A 391 -36.50 54.10 -23.75
N GLY A 392 -35.97 52.94 -24.16
CA GLY A 392 -35.36 52.69 -25.45
C GLY A 392 -33.92 53.18 -25.55
N ASN A 393 -32.93 52.34 -25.20
CA ASN A 393 -31.54 52.49 -25.61
C ASN A 393 -30.76 51.18 -25.53
N GLU A 394 -29.83 51.00 -26.47
CA GLU A 394 -28.79 49.97 -26.50
C GLU A 394 -27.82 50.12 -25.31
N LEU A 395 -27.40 48.99 -24.74
CA LEU A 395 -26.37 48.92 -23.69
C LEU A 395 -24.98 49.02 -24.32
N GLN A 396 -24.31 50.17 -24.21
CA GLN A 396 -22.87 50.28 -24.51
C GLN A 396 -22.03 50.00 -23.26
N ILE A 397 -21.24 48.93 -23.31
CA ILE A 397 -20.24 48.62 -22.28
C ILE A 397 -18.94 49.34 -22.63
N SER A 398 -18.50 50.29 -21.79
CA SER A 398 -17.15 50.87 -21.89
C SER A 398 -16.27 50.33 -20.77
N SER A 399 -15.13 49.73 -21.11
CA SER A 399 -14.16 49.23 -20.14
C SER A 399 -13.09 50.30 -19.84
N SER A 400 -12.79 50.55 -18.57
CA SER A 400 -11.77 51.51 -18.14
C SER A 400 -10.33 50.96 -18.14
N GLN A 401 -10.07 49.80 -18.75
CA GLN A 401 -8.72 49.26 -18.89
C GLN A 401 -8.38 48.97 -20.37
N SER A 402 -7.69 49.94 -20.97
CA SER A 402 -6.64 49.82 -21.98
C SER A 402 -6.58 48.51 -22.80
N SER A 403 -7.11 48.58 -24.02
CA SER A 403 -6.49 48.06 -25.24
C SER A 403 -6.01 46.60 -25.24
N ARG A 404 -6.94 45.63 -25.25
CA ARG A 404 -6.81 44.39 -26.03
C ARG A 404 -8.18 44.03 -26.61
N HIS A 405 -8.22 43.72 -27.91
CA HIS A 405 -9.43 43.37 -28.65
C HIS A 405 -10.24 42.30 -27.90
N CYS A 406 -11.50 42.60 -27.57
CA CYS A 406 -12.43 41.63 -27.01
C CYS A 406 -13.09 40.87 -28.17
N ILE A 407 -12.83 39.57 -28.28
CA ILE A 407 -13.55 38.67 -29.19
C ILE A 407 -14.56 37.92 -28.32
N VAL A 408 -15.85 38.22 -28.47
CA VAL A 408 -16.93 37.46 -27.84
C VAL A 408 -17.23 36.26 -28.73
N GLN A 409 -17.05 35.03 -28.22
CA GLN A 409 -17.41 33.83 -28.96
C GLN A 409 -18.90 33.50 -28.79
N GLU A 410 -19.48 32.94 -29.84
CA GLU A 410 -20.86 32.44 -29.89
C GLU A 410 -21.10 31.44 -28.74
N GLY A 411 -22.06 31.72 -27.85
CA GLY A 411 -22.33 30.92 -26.65
C GLY A 411 -21.83 31.50 -25.32
N SER A 412 -21.37 32.75 -25.30
CA SER A 412 -21.04 33.45 -24.05
C SER A 412 -22.31 33.84 -23.28
N TYR A 413 -22.38 33.52 -21.99
CA TYR A 413 -23.50 33.87 -21.10
C TYR A 413 -23.08 34.93 -20.08
N PHE A 414 -23.93 35.93 -19.89
CA PHE A 414 -23.77 36.95 -18.86
C PHE A 414 -24.84 36.73 -17.79
N GLU A 415 -24.43 36.43 -16.56
CA GLU A 415 -25.34 36.43 -15.42
C GLU A 415 -25.23 37.77 -14.69
N GLY A 416 -26.30 38.56 -14.79
CA GLY A 416 -26.54 39.72 -13.93
C GLY A 416 -27.83 39.51 -13.17
N VAL A 417 -27.84 39.82 -11.87
CA VAL A 417 -29.07 39.81 -11.07
C VAL A 417 -29.87 41.06 -11.43
N ILE A 418 -30.94 40.91 -12.21
CA ILE A 418 -31.92 41.99 -12.41
C ILE A 418 -32.87 41.95 -11.21
N GLN A 419 -32.68 42.85 -10.24
CA GLN A 419 -33.72 43.13 -9.25
C GLN A 419 -34.83 43.95 -9.93
N ALA A 420 -35.78 43.25 -10.56
CA ALA A 420 -36.93 43.88 -11.18
C ALA A 420 -37.93 44.33 -10.10
N ALA A 421 -38.09 45.63 -9.92
CA ALA A 421 -39.32 46.19 -9.36
C ALA A 421 -40.29 46.41 -10.52
N GLY A 422 -41.28 45.51 -10.66
CA GLY A 422 -42.46 45.72 -11.51
C GLY A 422 -42.39 45.13 -12.92
N SER A 423 -43.28 44.16 -13.17
CA SER A 423 -43.86 43.75 -14.46
C SER A 423 -42.91 43.65 -15.67
N VAL A 424 -42.40 42.44 -15.93
CA VAL A 424 -41.74 42.10 -17.21
C VAL A 424 -42.76 41.45 -18.14
N ALA A 425 -43.10 42.13 -19.24
CA ALA A 425 -43.86 41.54 -20.34
C ALA A 425 -42.93 40.79 -21.31
N GLN A 426 -43.42 39.69 -21.86
CA GLN A 426 -42.72 38.78 -22.76
C GLN A 426 -42.21 39.50 -24.03
N GLY A 427 -40.89 39.50 -24.29
CA GLY A 427 -40.37 40.05 -25.54
C GLY A 427 -38.89 40.49 -25.65
N ASN A 428 -38.01 40.25 -24.67
CA ASN A 428 -36.63 40.77 -24.77
C ASN A 428 -35.70 39.81 -25.54
N LYS A 429 -35.02 40.33 -26.57
CA LYS A 429 -33.87 39.69 -27.24
C LYS A 429 -32.58 40.39 -26.83
N ILE A 430 -31.59 39.60 -26.44
CA ILE A 430 -30.20 40.05 -26.29
C ILE A 430 -29.52 39.91 -27.65
N SER A 431 -28.94 40.98 -28.17
CA SER A 431 -28.00 40.96 -29.28
C SER A 431 -26.65 41.46 -28.79
N ILE A 432 -25.61 40.68 -29.06
CA ILE A 432 -24.21 40.89 -28.64
C ILE A 432 -23.55 41.94 -29.52
#